data_AF-A0A656QBQ0-F1
#
_entry.id   AF-A0A656QBQ0-F1
#
_cell.length_a   1.000
_cell.length_b   1.000
_cell.length_c   1.000
_cell.angle_alpha   90.00
_cell.angle_beta   90.00
_cell.angle_gamma   90.00
#
_symmetry.space_group_name_H-M   'P 1'
#
loop_
_entity.id
_entity.type
_entity.pdbx_description
1 polymer ?
#
loop_
_entity_poly.entity_id
_entity_poly.type
_entity_poly.pdbx_seq_one_letter_code
_entity_poly.pdbx_strand_id
1 'polypeptide(L)'
;MDTIEELRSHLFDTLRALSDKEKPLELDRAKAVAEVAQVIINSAKVEVEHMKVSGGKGTGFMAEKKPEIPNGITNITKHTIR
;
A
#
# COMPACT_ATOMS: atom_id res chain seq x y z
N MET A 1 -0.72 1.41 -11.97
CA MET A 1 0.58 1.31 -11.28
C MET A 1 0.23 0.65 -9.97
N ASP A 2 0.76 -0.55 -9.74
CA ASP A 2 0.29 -1.40 -8.65
C ASP A 2 0.53 -0.75 -7.29
N THR A 3 -0.54 -0.34 -6.59
CA THR A 3 -0.44 0.30 -5.27
C THR A 3 -0.76 -0.67 -4.13
N ILE A 4 -0.44 -0.27 -2.90
CA ILE A 4 -0.81 -1.05 -1.71
C ILE A 4 -2.34 -1.21 -1.55
N GLU A 5 -3.14 -0.27 -2.04
CA GLU A 5 -4.60 -0.35 -2.09
C GLU A 5 -5.07 -1.45 -3.04
N GLU A 6 -4.48 -1.54 -4.23
CA GLU A 6 -4.78 -2.60 -5.21
C GLU A 6 -4.40 -3.98 -4.66
N LEU A 7 -3.24 -4.10 -4.00
CA LEU A 7 -2.87 -5.34 -3.31
C LEU A 7 -3.89 -5.74 -2.25
N ARG A 8 -4.35 -4.80 -1.42
CA ARG A 8 -5.38 -5.07 -0.40
C ARG A 8 -6.67 -5.55 -1.04
N SER A 9 -7.09 -4.95 -2.16
CA SER A 9 -8.27 -5.40 -2.91
C SER A 9 -8.13 -6.86 -3.34
N HIS A 10 -7.01 -7.23 -3.97
CA HIS A 10 -6.76 -8.60 -4.41
C HIS A 10 -6.71 -9.62 -3.26
N LEU A 11 -6.21 -9.22 -2.09
CA LEU A 11 -6.24 -10.08 -0.90
C LEU A 11 -7.67 -10.31 -0.41
N PHE A 12 -8.51 -9.27 -0.42
CA PHE A 12 -9.93 -9.44 -0.09
C PHE A 12 -10.67 -10.31 -1.11
N ASP A 13 -10.33 -10.22 -2.40
CA ASP A 13 -10.85 -11.12 -3.43
C ASP A 13 -10.48 -12.58 -3.14
N THR A 14 -9.23 -12.81 -2.74
CA THR A 14 -8.72 -14.14 -2.35
C THR A 14 -9.46 -14.69 -1.13
N LEU A 15 -9.72 -13.85 -0.12
CA LEU A 15 -10.52 -14.23 1.06
C LEU A 15 -11.95 -14.60 0.69
N ARG A 16 -12.57 -13.85 -0.23
CA ARG A 16 -13.91 -14.18 -0.75
C ARG A 16 -13.91 -15.50 -1.50
N ALA A 17 -12.93 -15.72 -2.36
CA ALA A 17 -12.80 -16.97 -3.13
C ALA A 17 -12.53 -18.20 -2.25
N LEU A 18 -11.83 -18.04 -1.12
CA LEU A 18 -11.67 -19.11 -0.12
C LEU A 18 -12.97 -19.45 0.62
N SER A 19 -13.88 -18.48 0.73
CA SER A 19 -15.18 -18.66 1.40
C SER A 19 -16.28 -19.16 0.45
N ASP A 20 -16.01 -19.16 -0.86
CA ASP A 20 -16.93 -19.63 -1.89
C ASP A 20 -17.05 -21.16 -1.83
N LYS A 21 -18.27 -21.66 -1.61
CA LYS A 21 -18.55 -23.10 -1.51
C LYS A 21 -18.81 -23.75 -2.87
N GLU A 22 -19.16 -22.96 -3.88
CA GLU A 22 -19.43 -23.43 -5.23
C GLU A 22 -18.15 -23.50 -6.06
N LYS A 23 -17.26 -22.53 -5.88
CA LYS A 23 -15.96 -22.44 -6.58
C LYS A 23 -14.83 -22.03 -5.62
N PRO A 24 -14.49 -22.88 -4.63
CA PRO A 24 -13.43 -22.56 -3.67
C PRO A 24 -12.08 -22.43 -4.37
N LEU A 25 -11.29 -21.45 -3.93
CA LEU A 25 -9.88 -21.36 -4.31
C LEU A 25 -9.09 -22.49 -3.65
N GLU A 26 -8.21 -23.12 -4.42
CA GLU A 26 -7.25 -24.11 -3.89
C GLU A 26 -6.38 -23.54 -2.78
N LEU A 27 -6.25 -24.26 -1.66
CA LEU A 27 -5.56 -23.78 -0.47
C LEU A 27 -4.09 -23.46 -0.72
N ASP A 28 -3.40 -24.24 -1.55
CA ASP A 28 -1.99 -23.99 -1.87
C ASP A 28 -1.82 -22.72 -2.72
N ARG A 29 -2.79 -22.41 -3.59
CA ARG A 29 -2.83 -21.12 -4.31
C ARG A 29 -3.04 -19.97 -3.34
N ALA A 30 -3.96 -20.12 -2.38
CA ALA A 30 -4.19 -19.09 -1.37
C ALA A 30 -2.95 -18.82 -0.51
N LYS A 31 -2.22 -19.87 -0.10
CA LYS A 31 -0.95 -19.73 0.62
C LYS A 31 0.08 -18.97 -0.21
N ALA A 32 0.26 -19.34 -1.48
CA ALA A 32 1.20 -18.66 -2.36
C ALA A 32 0.87 -17.15 -2.52
N VAL A 33 -0.42 -16.81 -2.65
CA VAL A 33 -0.86 -15.40 -2.68
C VAL A 33 -0.53 -14.68 -1.37
N ALA A 34 -0.79 -15.30 -0.23
CA ALA A 34 -0.50 -14.73 1.08
C ALA A 34 1.01 -14.49 1.28
N GLU A 35 1.86 -15.42 0.86
CA GLU A 35 3.32 -15.29 0.93
C GLU A 35 3.84 -14.13 0.07
N VAL A 36 3.40 -14.04 -1.18
CA VAL A 36 3.78 -12.93 -2.08
C VAL A 36 3.33 -11.59 -1.50
N ALA A 37 2.10 -11.51 -1.00
CA ALA A 37 1.60 -10.29 -0.37
C ALA A 37 2.37 -9.89 0.88
N GLN A 38 2.82 -10.86 1.68
CA GLN A 38 3.64 -10.60 2.86
C GLN A 38 5.00 -9.96 2.47
N VAL A 39 5.62 -10.42 1.38
CA VAL A 39 6.86 -9.81 0.84
C VAL A 39 6.61 -8.36 0.42
N ILE A 40 5.49 -8.09 -0.25
CA ILE A 40 5.14 -6.72 -0.67
C ILE A 40 4.88 -5.81 0.53
N ILE A 41 4.13 -6.28 1.54
CA ILE A 41 3.88 -5.52 2.78
C ILE A 41 5.20 -5.20 3.50
N ASN A 42 6.14 -6.15 3.52
CA ASN A 42 7.46 -5.91 4.11
C ASN A 42 8.26 -4.86 3.34
N SER A 43 8.19 -4.85 2.01
CA SER A 43 8.77 -3.77 1.18
C SER A 43 8.15 -2.41 1.51
N ALA A 44 6.83 -2.34 1.67
CA ALA A 44 6.11 -1.13 2.09
C ALA A 44 6.59 -0.61 3.45
N LYS A 45 6.80 -1.52 4.42
CA LYS A 45 7.29 -1.14 5.76
C LYS A 45 8.68 -0.52 5.68
N VAL A 46 9.58 -1.09 4.89
CA VAL A 46 10.92 -0.53 4.67
C VAL A 46 10.85 0.86 4.03
N GLU A 47 9.92 1.07 3.09
CA GLU A 47 9.68 2.40 2.52
C GLU A 47 9.22 3.41 3.58
N VAL A 48 8.27 3.03 4.46
CA VAL A 48 7.82 3.88 5.58
C VAL A 48 8.98 4.21 6.52
N GLU A 49 9.79 3.23 6.87
CA GLU A 49 10.97 3.43 7.71
C GLU A 49 11.96 4.39 7.05
N HIS A 50 12.24 4.20 5.77
CA HIS A 50 13.06 5.11 4.99
C HIS A 50 12.49 6.54 5.01
N MET A 51 11.19 6.73 4.78
CA MET A 51 10.53 8.05 4.83
C MET A 51 10.66 8.72 6.21
N LYS A 52 10.48 7.94 7.29
CA LYS A 52 10.61 8.45 8.66
C LYS A 52 12.03 8.93 8.97
N VAL A 53 13.04 8.24 8.46
CA VAL A 53 14.46 8.57 8.72
C VAL A 53 14.96 9.67 7.80
N SER A 54 14.63 9.61 6.51
CA SER A 54 15.16 10.53 5.49
C SER A 54 14.39 11.86 5.40
N GLY A 55 13.16 11.94 5.92
CA GLY A 55 12.27 13.10 5.75
C GLY A 55 11.89 13.38 4.29
N GLY A 56 12.20 12.45 3.38
CA GLY A 56 12.00 12.56 1.94
C GLY A 56 10.66 11.99 1.46
N LYS A 57 10.41 12.17 0.16
CA LYS A 57 9.29 11.54 -0.55
C LYS A 57 9.58 10.05 -0.73
N GLY A 58 8.52 9.23 -0.66
CA GLY A 58 8.63 7.78 -0.79
C GLY A 58 9.04 7.36 -2.21
N THR A 59 9.14 6.06 -2.44
CA THR A 59 9.34 5.51 -3.79
C THR A 59 8.06 5.58 -4.64
N GLY A 60 6.93 5.99 -4.04
CA GLY A 60 5.62 6.08 -4.67
C GLY A 60 4.85 4.76 -4.61
N PHE A 61 5.37 3.77 -3.89
CA PHE A 61 4.68 2.51 -3.65
C PHE A 61 3.57 2.69 -2.59
N MET A 62 3.79 3.56 -1.61
CA MET A 62 2.70 4.15 -0.82
C MET A 62 2.10 5.38 -1.50
N ALA A 63 0.76 5.46 -1.50
CA ALA A 63 0.05 6.62 -2.02
C ALA A 63 0.41 7.88 -1.21
N GLU A 64 1.18 8.80 -1.83
CA GLU A 64 1.39 10.13 -1.27
C GLU A 64 0.09 10.93 -1.39
N LYS A 65 -0.63 11.09 -0.28
CA LYS A 65 -1.71 12.07 -0.21
C LYS A 65 -1.09 13.45 -0.38
N LYS A 66 -1.11 13.99 -1.61
CA LYS A 66 -0.76 15.38 -1.84
C LYS A 66 -1.63 16.24 -0.91
N PRO A 67 -1.05 17.21 -0.19
CA PRO A 67 -1.86 18.11 0.61
C PRO A 67 -2.87 18.79 -0.31
N GLU A 68 -4.14 18.68 0.03
CA GLU A 68 -5.21 19.40 -0.67
C GLU A 68 -5.01 20.89 -0.44
N ILE A 69 -4.48 21.56 -1.46
CA ILE A 69 -4.30 23.01 -1.47
C ILE A 69 -5.61 23.66 -1.91
N PRO A 70 -6.12 24.67 -1.18
CA PRO A 70 -7.25 25.47 -1.63
C PRO A 70 -7.00 26.06 -3.02
N ASN A 71 -8.08 26.19 -3.81
CA ASN A 71 -8.01 26.79 -5.14
C ASN A 71 -7.32 28.17 -5.08
N GLY A 72 -6.32 28.37 -5.95
CA GLY A 72 -5.53 29.61 -6.03
C GLY A 72 -4.19 29.56 -5.29
N ILE A 73 -3.88 28.52 -4.51
CA ILE A 73 -2.55 28.34 -3.91
C ILE A 73 -1.70 27.41 -4.78
N THR A 74 -0.52 27.88 -5.18
CA THR A 74 0.43 27.11 -6.02
C THR A 74 1.50 26.38 -5.22
N ASN A 75 1.83 26.83 -4.01
CA ASN A 75 2.81 26.17 -3.14
C ASN A 75 2.59 26.51 -1.65
N ILE A 76 2.95 25.60 -0.74
CA ILE A 76 3.00 25.83 0.72
C ILE A 76 4.38 25.41 1.23
N THR A 77 5.07 26.30 1.92
CA THR A 77 6.31 25.99 2.64
C THR A 77 6.02 25.91 4.14
N LYS A 78 6.19 24.72 4.74
CA LYS A 78 6.02 24.51 6.19
C LYS A 78 7.38 24.54 6.88
N HIS A 79 7.62 25.58 7.69
CA HIS A 79 8.77 25.61 8.58
C HIS A 79 8.40 24.90 9.90
N THR A 80 9.15 23.86 10.26
CA THR A 80 9.05 23.19 11.55
C THR A 80 10.17 23.65 12.46
N ILE A 81 9.81 24.08 13.68
CA ILE A 81 10.79 24.34 14.74
C ILE A 81 11.11 23.00 15.41
N ARG A 82 12.41 22.75 15.65
CA ARG A 82 12.92 21.56 16.34
C ARG A 82 13.06 21.83 17.83
#